data_AF-A0A3G2SYA8-F1
#
_entry.id   AF-A0A3G2SYA8-F1
#
_cell.length_a   1.000
_cell.length_b   1.000
_cell.length_c   1.000
_cell.angle_alpha   90.00
_cell.angle_beta   90.00
_cell.angle_gamma   90.00
#
_symmetry.space_group_name_H-M   'P 1'
#
loop_
_entity.id
_entity.type
_entity.pdbx_description
1 polymer ?
#
loop_
_entity_poly.entity_id
_entity_poly.type
_entity_poly.pdbx_seq_one_letter_code
_entity_poly.pdbx_strand_id
1 'polypeptide(L)'
;MTPPHILLEENYNKPLIPLPVYFSYENILESKYFYNQREGGIFCLKELQASEGSEYSGCIELFYCEFNNEYALDGVCAVADEYLDEYDAANKALEAYEVEKEILIARYAFKDIEIINDSIKITGKQIKGASILANYQRNGVSSFIYKYLLKKYGVLVCDNYQTYKGHMLWVLSIVKLSVIRIYDLTKKEFIGTFDKVSPCLIKPWSVPYNFPSDKEKFLRLDACVYTELEFHSLVLVTFAEDMF
;
A
#
# COMPACT_ATOMS: atom_id res chain seq x y z
N MET A 1 -19.72 17.07 -5.75
CA MET A 1 -19.27 15.66 -5.84
C MET A 1 -17.86 15.62 -5.27
N THR A 2 -17.61 14.88 -4.19
CA THR A 2 -16.71 15.35 -3.11
C THR A 2 -15.91 14.24 -2.38
N PRO A 3 -14.56 14.34 -2.20
CA PRO A 3 -13.52 13.25 -2.10
C PRO A 3 -12.72 12.78 -0.81
N PRO A 4 -12.05 11.59 -0.70
CA PRO A 4 -11.50 11.00 0.57
C PRO A 4 -10.76 11.94 1.57
N HIS A 5 -10.79 11.74 2.90
CA HIS A 5 -10.26 12.72 3.88
C HIS A 5 -8.79 12.51 4.30
N ILE A 6 -7.97 13.59 4.36
CA ILE A 6 -6.57 13.55 4.82
C ILE A 6 -6.46 13.86 6.33
N LEU A 7 -5.85 12.94 7.07
CA LEU A 7 -5.53 13.04 8.50
C LEU A 7 -4.07 13.42 8.76
N LEU A 8 -3.83 14.06 9.92
CA LEU A 8 -2.51 14.17 10.53
C LEU A 8 -2.08 12.83 11.13
N GLU A 9 -0.78 12.53 11.13
CA GLU A 9 -0.25 11.28 11.69
C GLU A 9 -0.56 11.11 13.18
N GLU A 10 -0.59 12.22 13.94
CA GLU A 10 -0.97 12.22 15.36
C GLU A 10 -2.44 11.84 15.61
N ASN A 11 -3.30 11.97 14.58
CA ASN A 11 -4.70 11.57 14.61
C ASN A 11 -4.92 10.17 13.99
N TYR A 12 -3.84 9.52 13.53
CA TYR A 12 -3.90 8.22 12.90
C TYR A 12 -3.81 7.10 13.96
N ASN A 13 -4.97 6.72 14.51
CA ASN A 13 -5.07 5.73 15.59
C ASN A 13 -5.23 4.29 15.08
N LYS A 14 -4.35 3.83 14.20
CA LYS A 14 -4.33 2.42 13.75
C LYS A 14 -3.00 1.77 14.14
N PRO A 15 -2.82 1.42 15.42
CA PRO A 15 -1.60 0.78 15.89
C PRO A 15 -1.53 -0.62 15.27
N LEU A 16 -0.75 -0.72 14.20
CA LEU A 16 -0.41 -1.99 13.59
C LEU A 16 0.90 -2.54 14.16
N ILE A 17 1.42 -2.01 15.27
CA ILE A 17 2.57 -2.56 16.01
C ILE A 17 2.26 -2.32 17.50
N PRO A 18 2.21 -3.37 18.36
CA PRO A 18 2.47 -4.80 18.11
C PRO A 18 1.44 -5.48 17.18
N LEU A 19 1.60 -6.78 16.91
CA LEU A 19 0.63 -7.54 16.09
C LEU A 19 -0.77 -7.42 16.69
N PRO A 20 -1.78 -6.93 15.93
CA PRO A 20 -3.14 -6.89 16.44
C PRO A 20 -3.63 -8.28 16.84
N VAL A 21 -4.42 -8.35 17.91
CA VAL A 21 -4.89 -9.61 18.54
C VAL A 21 -5.68 -10.53 17.61
N TYR A 22 -6.15 -10.01 16.47
CA TYR A 22 -6.94 -10.74 15.49
C TYR A 22 -6.09 -11.42 14.40
N PHE A 23 -4.76 -11.39 14.51
CA PHE A 23 -3.86 -12.07 13.61
C PHE A 23 -3.03 -13.11 14.38
N SER A 24 -2.76 -14.24 13.72
CA SER A 24 -1.95 -15.32 14.27
C SER A 24 -0.96 -15.80 13.22
N TYR A 25 0.25 -16.12 13.66
CA TYR A 25 1.28 -16.76 12.84
C TYR A 25 0.96 -18.22 12.49
N GLU A 26 -0.09 -18.80 13.09
CA GLU A 26 -0.60 -20.12 12.70
C GLU A 26 -1.38 -20.08 11.37
N ASN A 27 -1.83 -18.89 10.95
CA ASN A 27 -2.68 -18.69 9.77
C ASN A 27 -1.96 -17.89 8.67
N ILE A 28 -0.73 -18.30 8.32
CA ILE A 28 0.00 -17.73 7.19
C ILE A 28 -0.60 -18.27 5.89
N LEU A 29 -1.13 -17.37 5.06
CA LEU A 29 -1.66 -17.70 3.74
C LEU A 29 -0.56 -17.83 2.69
N GLU A 30 0.46 -16.98 2.79
CA GLU A 30 1.56 -16.96 1.82
C GLU A 30 2.82 -16.36 2.45
N SER A 31 3.98 -16.84 2.01
CA SER A 31 5.29 -16.27 2.32
C SER A 31 6.10 -16.22 1.03
N LYS A 32 6.62 -15.05 0.65
CA LYS A 32 7.46 -14.88 -0.55
C LYS A 32 8.58 -13.90 -0.32
N TYR A 33 9.74 -14.23 -0.87
CA TYR A 33 10.89 -13.35 -0.93
C TYR A 33 10.88 -12.53 -2.22
N PHE A 34 11.34 -11.29 -2.16
CA PHE A 34 11.56 -10.46 -3.33
C PHE A 34 12.78 -9.55 -3.12
N TYR A 35 13.45 -9.21 -4.21
CA TYR A 35 14.57 -8.29 -4.20
C TYR A 35 14.09 -6.88 -4.52
N ASN A 36 14.50 -5.90 -3.72
CA ASN A 36 14.24 -4.50 -3.99
C ASN A 36 15.54 -3.81 -4.42
N GLN A 37 15.70 -3.64 -5.73
CA GLN A 37 16.85 -2.97 -6.34
C GLN A 37 17.10 -1.56 -5.79
N ARG A 38 16.06 -0.83 -5.36
CA ARG A 38 16.26 0.53 -4.82
C ARG A 38 16.90 0.54 -3.44
N GLU A 39 16.64 -0.49 -2.65
CA GLU A 39 17.26 -0.63 -1.35
C GLU A 39 18.57 -1.40 -1.42
N GLY A 40 18.72 -2.29 -2.41
CA GLY A 40 19.82 -3.24 -2.43
C GLY A 40 19.65 -4.29 -1.35
N GLY A 41 18.50 -4.97 -1.31
CA GLY A 41 18.23 -5.98 -0.29
C GLY A 41 17.06 -6.89 -0.60
N ILE A 42 17.04 -8.03 0.09
CA ILE A 42 15.95 -9.01 0.03
C ILE A 42 14.95 -8.74 1.16
N PHE A 43 13.69 -8.88 0.80
CA PHE A 43 12.57 -8.75 1.71
C PHE A 43 11.72 -10.00 1.67
N CYS A 44 11.12 -10.34 2.81
CA CYS A 44 10.14 -11.41 2.93
C CYS A 44 8.78 -10.77 3.23
N LEU A 45 7.79 -11.01 2.37
CA LEU A 45 6.41 -10.71 2.72
C LEU A 45 5.73 -11.97 3.26
N LYS A 46 4.95 -11.79 4.33
CA LYS A 46 4.08 -12.82 4.89
C LYS A 46 2.66 -12.29 4.93
N GLU A 47 1.73 -13.02 4.35
CA GLU A 47 0.31 -12.72 4.42
C GLU A 47 -0.37 -13.53 5.52
N LEU A 48 -1.04 -12.84 6.43
CA LEU A 48 -1.79 -13.44 7.53
C LEU A 48 -3.28 -13.28 7.28
N GLN A 49 -4.02 -14.37 7.47
CA GLN A 49 -5.48 -14.34 7.54
C GLN A 49 -5.91 -13.79 8.91
N ALA A 50 -6.89 -12.89 8.91
CA ALA A 50 -7.50 -12.43 10.15
C ALA A 50 -8.40 -13.54 10.76
N SER A 51 -8.42 -13.63 12.09
CA SER A 51 -9.35 -14.47 12.83
C SER A 51 -10.81 -14.05 12.61
N GLU A 52 -11.72 -15.01 12.77
CA GLU A 52 -13.16 -14.75 12.69
C GLU A 52 -13.60 -13.64 13.66
N GLY A 53 -14.50 -12.76 13.19
CA GLY A 53 -14.96 -11.61 13.96
C GLY A 53 -14.04 -10.38 13.92
N SER A 54 -12.90 -10.45 13.23
CA SER A 54 -12.06 -9.27 12.97
C SER A 54 -12.75 -8.28 12.03
N GLU A 55 -12.46 -6.98 12.18
CA GLU A 55 -12.82 -5.97 11.18
C GLU A 55 -11.95 -6.04 9.91
N TYR A 56 -10.81 -6.73 9.98
CA TYR A 56 -9.89 -6.95 8.88
C TYR A 56 -10.14 -8.32 8.24
N SER A 57 -9.88 -8.43 6.95
CA SER A 57 -9.84 -9.73 6.27
C SER A 57 -8.43 -10.34 6.32
N GLY A 58 -7.39 -9.52 6.43
CA GLY A 58 -6.01 -9.98 6.42
C GLY A 58 -5.01 -8.86 6.67
N CYS A 59 -3.74 -9.23 6.81
CA CYS A 59 -2.63 -8.28 6.79
C CYS A 59 -1.40 -8.83 6.07
N ILE A 60 -0.59 -7.93 5.51
CA ILE A 60 0.76 -8.20 5.07
C ILE A 60 1.72 -7.74 6.15
N GLU A 61 2.64 -8.62 6.52
CA GLU A 61 3.87 -8.24 7.18
C GLU A 61 5.02 -8.24 6.18
N LEU A 62 5.89 -7.26 6.31
CA LEU A 62 7.09 -7.14 5.50
C LEU A 62 8.31 -7.16 6.40
N PHE A 63 9.23 -8.06 6.08
CA PHE A 63 10.49 -8.24 6.76
C PHE A 63 11.64 -7.88 5.85
N TYR A 64 12.67 -7.23 6.40
CA TYR A 64 13.98 -7.10 5.77
C TYR A 64 14.84 -8.31 6.15
N CYS A 65 15.52 -8.92 5.19
CA CYS A 65 16.42 -10.05 5.41
C CYS A 65 17.85 -9.56 5.65
N GLU A 66 18.37 -9.77 6.85
CA GLU A 66 19.78 -9.57 7.19
C GLU A 66 20.60 -10.79 6.79
N PHE A 67 21.83 -10.54 6.35
CA PHE A 67 22.82 -11.55 5.99
C PHE A 67 24.03 -11.40 6.91
N ASN A 68 24.75 -12.51 7.13
CA ASN A 68 25.82 -12.66 8.13
C ASN A 68 26.88 -11.54 8.17
N ASN A 69 27.12 -10.85 7.04
CA ASN A 69 28.00 -9.69 6.96
C ASN A 69 27.76 -8.89 5.66
N GLU A 70 28.40 -7.73 5.54
CA GLU A 70 28.33 -6.85 4.37
C GLU A 70 28.78 -7.55 3.07
N TYR A 71 29.81 -8.41 3.11
CA TYR A 71 30.24 -9.15 1.91
C TYR A 71 29.18 -10.12 1.40
N ALA A 72 28.40 -10.74 2.30
CA ALA A 72 27.28 -11.58 1.92
C ALA A 72 26.16 -10.76 1.28
N LEU A 73 25.87 -9.56 1.79
CA LEU A 73 24.89 -8.66 1.20
C LEU A 73 25.33 -8.16 -0.19
N ASP A 74 26.61 -7.81 -0.36
CA ASP A 74 27.18 -7.44 -1.66
C ASP A 74 27.04 -8.59 -2.67
N GLY A 75 27.33 -9.81 -2.22
CA GLY A 75 27.15 -11.02 -3.02
C GLY A 75 25.69 -11.29 -3.40
N VAL A 76 24.76 -11.09 -2.48
CA VAL A 76 23.31 -11.17 -2.73
C VAL A 76 22.89 -10.16 -3.79
N CYS A 77 23.32 -8.91 -3.67
CA CYS A 77 22.99 -7.87 -4.65
C CYS A 77 23.57 -8.20 -6.02
N ALA A 78 24.83 -8.62 -6.08
CA ALA A 78 25.48 -8.99 -7.33
C ALA A 78 24.74 -10.11 -8.08
N VAL A 79 24.25 -11.13 -7.37
CA VAL A 79 23.44 -12.20 -7.98
C VAL A 79 22.06 -11.67 -8.39
N ALA A 80 21.39 -10.93 -7.51
CA ALA A 80 20.02 -10.47 -7.74
C ALA A 80 19.91 -9.46 -8.90
N ASP A 81 20.92 -8.61 -9.10
CA ASP A 81 20.98 -7.60 -10.17
C ASP A 81 21.06 -8.21 -11.58
N GLU A 82 21.38 -9.50 -11.70
CA GLU A 82 21.34 -10.21 -12.99
C GLU A 82 19.91 -10.53 -13.47
N TYR A 83 18.90 -10.33 -12.62
CA TYR A 83 17.52 -10.73 -12.87
C TYR A 83 16.58 -9.50 -12.93
N LEU A 84 15.65 -9.53 -13.88
CA LEU A 84 14.66 -8.48 -14.06
C LEU A 84 13.41 -8.67 -13.17
N ASP A 85 12.99 -9.91 -12.94
CA ASP A 85 11.87 -10.20 -12.05
C ASP A 85 12.33 -10.21 -10.59
N GLU A 86 11.60 -9.47 -9.75
CA GLU A 86 11.98 -9.22 -8.37
C GLU A 86 11.93 -10.50 -7.50
N TYR A 87 11.06 -11.46 -7.84
CA TYR A 87 10.95 -12.73 -7.11
C TYR A 87 12.02 -13.72 -7.56
N ASP A 88 12.28 -13.82 -8.86
CA ASP A 88 13.35 -14.67 -9.41
C ASP A 88 14.73 -14.22 -8.90
N ALA A 89 14.97 -12.91 -8.87
CA ALA A 89 16.18 -12.30 -8.31
C ALA A 89 16.43 -12.76 -6.86
N ALA A 90 15.41 -12.68 -6.01
CA ALA A 90 15.52 -13.12 -4.62
C ALA A 90 15.75 -14.63 -4.52
N ASN A 91 14.99 -15.44 -5.25
CA ASN A 91 15.14 -16.89 -5.21
C ASN A 91 16.57 -17.31 -5.59
N LYS A 92 17.15 -16.67 -6.61
CA LYS A 92 18.50 -16.99 -7.08
C LYS A 92 19.59 -16.57 -6.10
N ALA A 93 19.47 -15.39 -5.50
CA ALA A 93 20.38 -14.99 -4.44
C ALA A 93 20.28 -15.92 -3.21
N LEU A 94 19.08 -16.35 -2.84
CA LEU A 94 18.84 -17.25 -1.71
C LEU A 94 19.26 -18.71 -1.95
N GLU A 95 19.52 -19.12 -3.20
CA GLU A 95 20.20 -20.39 -3.51
C GLU A 95 21.68 -20.37 -3.09
N ALA A 96 22.30 -19.18 -3.05
CA ALA A 96 23.73 -18.99 -2.79
C ALA A 96 24.04 -18.42 -1.39
N TYR A 97 23.10 -17.69 -0.78
CA TYR A 97 23.28 -16.99 0.48
C TYR A 97 22.13 -17.27 1.45
N GLU A 98 22.49 -17.51 2.71
CA GLU A 98 21.53 -17.80 3.78
C GLU A 98 21.13 -16.52 4.53
N VAL A 99 19.83 -16.35 4.77
CA VAL A 99 19.30 -15.27 5.60
C VAL A 99 19.63 -15.57 7.06
N GLU A 100 20.36 -14.66 7.70
CA GLU A 100 20.67 -14.76 9.13
C GLU A 100 19.43 -14.47 9.97
N LYS A 101 18.70 -13.42 9.59
CA LYS A 101 17.57 -12.92 10.37
C LYS A 101 16.58 -12.14 9.53
N GLU A 102 15.31 -12.25 9.89
CA GLU A 102 14.23 -11.41 9.37
C GLU A 102 13.85 -10.33 10.40
N ILE A 103 13.86 -9.06 9.98
CA ILE A 103 13.43 -7.92 10.80
C ILE A 103 12.10 -7.42 10.30
N LEU A 104 11.06 -7.41 11.13
CA LEU A 104 9.77 -6.80 10.78
C LEU A 104 9.94 -5.29 10.58
N ILE A 105 9.67 -4.81 9.37
CA ILE A 105 9.81 -3.40 9.02
C ILE A 105 8.48 -2.71 8.70
N ALA A 106 7.45 -3.47 8.30
CA ALA A 106 6.15 -2.90 8.01
C ALA A 106 5.00 -3.89 8.19
N ARG A 107 3.80 -3.34 8.41
CA ARG A 107 2.55 -4.08 8.42
C ARG A 107 1.46 -3.30 7.69
N TYR A 108 0.68 -3.98 6.86
CA TYR A 108 -0.43 -3.42 6.09
C TYR A 108 -1.70 -4.22 6.38
N ALA A 109 -2.70 -3.62 7.01
CA ALA A 109 -3.97 -4.28 7.30
C ALA A 109 -5.01 -3.89 6.24
N PHE A 110 -5.80 -4.86 5.81
CA PHE A 110 -6.82 -4.68 4.79
C PHE A 110 -8.08 -5.48 5.11
N LYS A 111 -9.20 -5.03 4.54
CA LYS A 111 -10.49 -5.70 4.65
C LYS A 111 -11.12 -5.90 3.28
N ASP A 112 -12.06 -6.83 3.19
CA ASP A 112 -12.88 -6.96 2.00
C ASP A 112 -13.78 -5.74 1.82
N ILE A 113 -13.91 -5.31 0.57
CA ILE A 113 -14.84 -4.27 0.18
C ILE A 113 -15.52 -4.67 -1.13
N GLU A 114 -16.82 -4.41 -1.20
CA GLU A 114 -17.61 -4.70 -2.38
C GLU A 114 -17.86 -3.41 -3.15
N ILE A 115 -17.55 -3.42 -4.44
CA ILE A 115 -17.80 -2.32 -5.37
C ILE A 115 -18.66 -2.80 -6.53
N ILE A 116 -19.38 -1.88 -7.17
CA ILE A 116 -20.15 -2.16 -8.39
C ILE A 116 -19.40 -1.59 -9.58
N ASN A 117 -19.06 -2.44 -10.53
CA ASN A 117 -18.46 -2.05 -11.81
C ASN A 117 -19.33 -2.62 -12.94
N ASP A 118 -19.89 -1.77 -13.80
CA ASP A 118 -20.78 -2.18 -14.90
C ASP A 118 -21.92 -3.14 -14.46
N SER A 119 -22.56 -2.81 -13.33
CA SER A 119 -23.60 -3.63 -12.67
C SER A 119 -23.13 -4.97 -12.09
N ILE A 120 -21.84 -5.28 -12.20
CA ILE A 120 -21.22 -6.47 -11.62
C ILE A 120 -20.66 -6.12 -10.24
N LYS A 121 -20.97 -6.96 -9.26
CA LYS A 121 -20.43 -6.85 -7.92
C LYS A 121 -19.03 -7.48 -7.88
N ILE A 122 -18.04 -6.69 -7.51
CA ILE A 122 -16.64 -7.13 -7.41
C ILE A 122 -16.18 -6.97 -5.96
N THR A 123 -15.54 -8.01 -5.43
CA THR A 123 -14.88 -7.96 -4.12
C THR A 123 -13.41 -7.62 -4.31
N GLY A 124 -12.97 -6.53 -3.69
CA GLY A 124 -11.57 -6.11 -3.64
C GLY A 124 -11.06 -6.01 -2.21
N LYS A 125 -9.80 -5.57 -2.05
CA LYS A 125 -9.22 -5.29 -0.74
C LYS A 125 -9.10 -3.79 -0.51
N GLN A 126 -9.70 -3.29 0.56
CA GLN A 126 -9.49 -1.94 1.06
C GLN A 126 -8.33 -1.92 2.03
N ILE A 127 -7.27 -1.17 1.73
CA ILE A 127 -6.16 -0.96 2.68
C ILE A 127 -6.65 -0.03 3.77
N LYS A 128 -6.75 -0.56 4.99
CA LYS A 128 -7.25 0.18 6.15
C LYS A 128 -6.15 0.74 7.01
N GLY A 129 -4.94 0.18 6.92
CA GLY A 129 -3.81 0.84 7.54
C GLY A 129 -2.46 0.32 7.08
N ALA A 130 -1.45 1.16 7.26
CA ALA A 130 -0.06 0.83 7.04
C ALA A 130 0.79 1.41 8.18
N SER A 131 1.77 0.63 8.64
CA SER A 131 2.84 1.07 9.54
C SER A 131 4.16 0.63 8.95
N ILE A 132 5.15 1.52 8.89
CA ILE A 132 6.46 1.29 8.28
C ILE A 132 7.51 1.98 9.14
N LEU A 133 8.58 1.27 9.50
CA LEU A 133 9.72 1.84 10.21
C LEU A 133 10.33 3.00 9.41
N ALA A 134 10.72 4.08 10.11
CA ALA A 134 11.13 5.34 9.48
C ALA A 134 12.24 5.17 8.42
N ASN A 135 13.20 4.29 8.67
CA ASN A 135 14.34 4.03 7.78
C ASN A 135 13.92 3.41 6.42
N TYR A 136 12.72 2.82 6.34
CA TYR A 136 12.23 2.11 5.16
C TYR A 136 11.12 2.87 4.40
N GLN A 137 10.71 4.06 4.87
CA GLN A 137 9.56 4.80 4.31
C GLN A 137 9.78 5.36 2.90
N ARG A 138 11.03 5.43 2.39
CA ARG A 138 11.37 6.06 1.10
C ARG A 138 11.84 5.08 0.02
N ASN A 139 11.84 3.79 0.31
CA ASN A 139 12.61 2.83 -0.48
C ASN A 139 11.72 2.02 -1.43
N GLY A 140 10.53 2.54 -1.74
CA GLY A 140 9.58 1.92 -2.67
C GLY A 140 8.83 0.69 -2.13
N VAL A 141 9.11 0.25 -0.91
CA VAL A 141 8.54 -0.97 -0.31
C VAL A 141 7.01 -1.00 -0.33
N SER A 142 6.34 0.11 -0.03
CA SER A 142 4.87 0.18 -0.09
C SER A 142 4.33 0.01 -1.51
N SER A 143 5.04 0.52 -2.51
CA SER A 143 4.61 0.39 -3.90
C SER A 143 4.66 -1.08 -4.33
N PHE A 144 5.66 -1.83 -3.86
CA PHE A 144 5.74 -3.27 -4.08
C PHE A 144 4.59 -4.03 -3.40
N ILE A 145 4.28 -3.73 -2.14
CA ILE A 145 3.15 -4.37 -1.43
C ILE A 145 1.82 -4.10 -2.14
N TYR A 146 1.58 -2.87 -2.59
CA TYR A 146 0.37 -2.54 -3.34
C TYR A 146 0.34 -3.24 -4.70
N LYS A 147 1.47 -3.33 -5.43
CA LYS A 147 1.59 -4.10 -6.68
C LYS A 147 1.25 -5.58 -6.45
N TYR A 148 1.80 -6.18 -5.40
CA TYR A 148 1.53 -7.57 -5.02
C TYR A 148 0.04 -7.79 -4.70
N LEU A 149 -0.54 -6.98 -3.81
CA LEU A 149 -1.93 -7.14 -3.40
C LEU A 149 -2.88 -6.90 -4.59
N LEU A 150 -2.57 -5.95 -5.47
CA LEU A 150 -3.35 -5.69 -6.67
C LEU A 150 -3.33 -6.89 -7.62
N LYS A 151 -2.15 -7.45 -7.89
CA LYS A 151 -2.01 -8.65 -8.74
C LYS A 151 -2.75 -9.85 -8.14
N LYS A 152 -2.70 -10.04 -6.82
CA LYS A 152 -3.33 -11.19 -6.14
C LYS A 152 -4.85 -11.07 -6.06
N TYR A 153 -5.36 -9.89 -5.71
CA TYR A 153 -6.78 -9.68 -5.40
C TYR A 153 -7.57 -8.98 -6.50
N GLY A 154 -6.92 -8.53 -7.57
CA GLY A 154 -7.54 -7.90 -8.74
C GLY A 154 -7.99 -6.46 -8.53
N VAL A 155 -8.43 -6.10 -7.33
CA VAL A 155 -8.92 -4.76 -6.99
C VAL A 155 -8.35 -4.29 -5.66
N LEU A 156 -7.75 -3.09 -5.66
CA LEU A 156 -7.33 -2.39 -4.46
C LEU A 156 -8.07 -1.08 -4.27
N VAL A 157 -8.40 -0.80 -3.01
CA VAL A 157 -9.12 0.41 -2.60
C VAL A 157 -8.36 1.11 -1.48
N CYS A 158 -8.27 2.44 -1.54
CA CYS A 158 -7.70 3.23 -0.45
C CYS A 158 -8.63 3.28 0.77
N ASP A 159 -8.10 3.62 1.93
CA ASP A 159 -8.94 4.01 3.06
C ASP A 159 -9.69 5.32 2.75
N ASN A 160 -10.86 5.47 3.36
CA ASN A 160 -11.65 6.69 3.48
C ASN A 160 -10.86 7.79 4.22
N TYR A 161 -9.96 7.38 5.13
CA TYR A 161 -9.06 8.25 5.88
C TYR A 161 -7.60 7.93 5.59
N GLN A 162 -6.89 8.87 4.98
CA GLN A 162 -5.48 8.69 4.62
C GLN A 162 -4.61 9.69 5.34
N THR A 163 -3.41 9.29 5.74
CA THR A 163 -2.38 10.27 6.11
C THR A 163 -1.90 11.01 4.86
N TYR A 164 -1.24 12.17 5.01
CA TYR A 164 -0.58 12.83 3.89
C TYR A 164 0.44 11.92 3.18
N LYS A 165 1.09 11.00 3.90
CA LYS A 165 1.96 9.96 3.30
C LYS A 165 1.17 8.96 2.46
N GLY A 166 0.00 8.52 2.96
CA GLY A 166 -0.92 7.68 2.19
C GLY A 166 -1.38 8.38 0.90
N HIS A 167 -1.78 9.65 1.00
CA HIS A 167 -2.08 10.49 -0.16
C HIS A 167 -0.92 10.49 -1.18
N MET A 168 0.31 10.75 -0.73
CA MET A 168 1.48 10.79 -1.61
C MET A 168 1.80 9.44 -2.26
N LEU A 169 1.58 8.32 -1.55
CA LEU A 169 1.71 6.99 -2.14
C LEU A 169 0.77 6.83 -3.34
N TRP A 170 -0.51 7.19 -3.18
CA TRP A 170 -1.49 7.08 -4.27
C TRP A 170 -1.16 8.02 -5.43
N VAL A 171 -0.85 9.28 -5.13
CA VAL A 171 -0.61 10.32 -6.15
C VAL A 171 0.71 10.13 -6.90
N LEU A 172 1.75 9.58 -6.27
CA LEU A 172 3.07 9.47 -6.92
C LEU A 172 3.48 8.07 -7.32
N SER A 173 2.99 7.05 -6.62
CA SER A 173 3.39 5.66 -6.85
C SER A 173 2.26 4.85 -7.48
N ILE A 174 1.06 4.82 -6.88
CA ILE A 174 -0.02 3.97 -7.41
C ILE A 174 -0.48 4.45 -8.78
N VAL A 175 -0.51 5.77 -9.03
CA VAL A 175 -0.83 6.32 -10.37
C VAL A 175 0.18 5.90 -11.46
N LYS A 176 1.39 5.45 -11.08
CA LYS A 176 2.39 4.92 -12.02
C LYS A 176 2.22 3.42 -12.24
N LEU A 177 1.45 2.74 -11.40
CA LEU A 177 1.20 1.30 -11.49
C LEU A 177 -0.06 0.99 -12.31
N SER A 178 -1.09 1.82 -12.18
CA SER A 178 -2.40 1.58 -12.80
C SER A 178 -3.24 2.87 -12.83
N VAL A 179 -4.31 2.87 -13.63
CA VAL A 179 -5.33 3.92 -13.62
C VAL A 179 -6.03 3.96 -12.26
N ILE A 180 -6.12 5.15 -11.68
CA ILE A 180 -6.89 5.37 -10.44
C ILE A 180 -8.29 5.83 -10.81
N ARG A 181 -9.31 5.09 -10.37
CA ARG A 181 -10.72 5.44 -10.51
C ARG A 181 -11.25 5.96 -9.18
N ILE A 182 -12.17 6.92 -9.22
CA ILE A 182 -12.80 7.53 -8.04
C ILE A 182 -14.19 6.93 -7.91
N TYR A 183 -14.45 6.27 -6.78
CA TYR A 183 -15.70 5.55 -6.52
C TYR A 183 -16.45 6.18 -5.36
N ASP A 184 -17.76 6.38 -5.54
CA ASP A 184 -18.68 6.85 -4.50
C ASP A 184 -19.39 5.66 -3.84
N LEU A 185 -19.04 5.38 -2.58
CA LEU A 185 -19.62 4.30 -1.78
C LEU A 185 -21.11 4.50 -1.50
N THR A 186 -21.60 5.74 -1.44
CA THR A 186 -23.00 6.04 -1.17
C THR A 186 -23.84 5.82 -2.42
N LYS A 187 -23.38 6.34 -3.56
CA LYS A 187 -24.08 6.20 -4.85
C LYS A 187 -23.82 4.87 -5.55
N LYS A 188 -22.74 4.18 -5.16
CA LYS A 188 -22.24 2.95 -5.77
C LYS A 188 -21.90 3.10 -7.25
N GLU A 189 -21.21 4.19 -7.58
CA GLU A 189 -20.83 4.51 -8.96
C GLU A 189 -19.41 5.07 -9.04
N PHE A 190 -18.76 4.85 -10.19
CA PHE A 190 -17.53 5.57 -10.53
C PHE A 190 -17.88 6.97 -11.03
N ILE A 191 -17.28 7.98 -10.42
CA ILE A 191 -17.59 9.38 -10.74
C ILE A 191 -16.47 10.08 -11.52
N GLY A 192 -15.29 9.45 -11.61
CA GLY A 192 -14.16 10.01 -12.35
C GLY A 192 -12.92 9.16 -12.28
N THR A 193 -11.86 9.66 -12.90
CA THR A 193 -10.53 9.06 -12.86
C THR A 193 -9.49 10.10 -12.45
N PHE A 194 -8.41 9.61 -11.88
CA PHE A 194 -7.23 10.36 -11.52
C PHE A 194 -6.06 9.80 -12.32
N ASP A 195 -5.57 10.59 -13.27
CA ASP A 195 -4.40 10.25 -14.07
C ASP A 195 -3.25 11.25 -13.82
N LYS A 196 -2.10 10.99 -14.46
CA LYS A 196 -0.88 11.77 -14.30
C LYS A 196 -0.79 12.98 -15.25
N VAL A 197 -1.63 13.03 -16.28
CA VAL A 197 -1.44 13.87 -17.49
C VAL A 197 -2.54 14.94 -17.61
N SER A 198 -3.71 14.68 -17.03
CA SER A 198 -4.91 15.48 -17.12
C SER A 198 -5.20 16.15 -15.77
N PRO A 199 -5.65 17.42 -15.77
CA PRO A 199 -6.19 18.03 -14.57
C PRO A 199 -7.35 17.17 -14.06
N CYS A 200 -7.30 16.78 -12.78
CA CYS A 200 -8.33 15.93 -12.22
C CYS A 200 -9.63 16.74 -12.08
N LEU A 201 -10.63 16.42 -12.91
CA LEU A 201 -11.94 17.10 -12.88
C LEU A 201 -12.63 16.94 -11.52
N ILE A 202 -12.40 15.79 -10.87
CA ILE A 202 -12.84 15.52 -9.51
C ILE A 202 -11.61 15.30 -8.67
N LYS A 203 -11.19 16.35 -7.98
CA LYS A 203 -10.16 16.22 -6.94
C LYS A 203 -10.59 15.12 -5.97
N PRO A 204 -9.80 14.05 -5.76
CA PRO A 204 -9.93 13.15 -4.63
C PRO A 204 -9.50 13.96 -3.38
N TRP A 205 -9.13 13.43 -2.23
CA TRP A 205 -8.59 14.22 -1.11
C TRP A 205 -9.25 15.55 -0.65
N SER A 206 -10.00 15.50 0.45
CA SER A 206 -10.23 16.68 1.31
C SER A 206 -9.05 16.95 2.23
N VAL A 207 -8.75 18.23 2.41
CA VAL A 207 -7.78 18.75 3.38
C VAL A 207 -8.53 19.69 4.33
N PRO A 208 -8.47 19.48 5.65
CA PRO A 208 -9.14 20.39 6.59
C PRO A 208 -8.47 21.77 6.59
N TYR A 209 -9.20 22.86 6.87
CA TYR A 209 -8.58 24.21 6.85
C TYR A 209 -7.52 24.40 7.95
N ASN A 210 -7.58 23.58 9.00
CA ASN A 210 -6.60 23.57 10.08
C ASN A 210 -5.35 22.70 9.77
N PHE A 211 -5.18 22.21 8.54
CA PHE A 211 -4.01 21.42 8.17
C PHE A 211 -2.72 22.25 8.33
N PRO A 212 -1.65 21.73 8.97
CA PRO A 212 -0.43 22.48 9.23
C PRO A 212 0.28 22.91 7.93
N SER A 213 0.54 24.22 7.82
CA SER A 213 1.16 24.82 6.63
C SER A 213 2.55 24.26 6.32
N ASP A 214 3.33 23.85 7.33
CA ASP A 214 4.64 23.23 7.18
C ASP A 214 4.58 21.83 6.53
N LYS A 215 3.41 21.17 6.59
CA LYS A 215 3.14 19.86 6.00
C LYS A 215 2.49 19.94 4.61
N GLU A 216 2.00 21.10 4.17
CA GLU A 216 1.35 21.26 2.86
C GLU A 216 2.27 20.94 1.68
N LYS A 217 3.58 21.11 1.85
CA LYS A 217 4.61 20.70 0.87
C LYS A 217 4.58 19.20 0.54
N PHE A 218 3.90 18.39 1.36
CA PHE A 218 3.71 16.96 1.14
C PHE A 218 2.34 16.62 0.54
N LEU A 219 1.60 17.62 0.02
CA LEU A 219 0.32 17.42 -0.65
C LEU A 219 0.42 17.80 -2.12
N ARG A 220 -0.28 17.07 -2.98
CA ARG A 220 -0.53 17.46 -4.37
C ARG A 220 -1.78 18.33 -4.41
N LEU A 221 -1.62 19.62 -4.10
CA LEU A 221 -2.74 20.55 -3.83
C LEU A 221 -3.76 20.70 -4.98
N ASP A 222 -3.31 20.54 -6.23
CA ASP A 222 -4.20 20.53 -7.39
C ASP A 222 -5.09 19.28 -7.46
N ALA A 223 -4.80 18.24 -6.67
CA ALA A 223 -5.67 17.10 -6.42
C ALA A 223 -6.45 17.17 -5.10
N CYS A 224 -6.31 18.25 -4.33
CA CYS A 224 -6.97 18.40 -3.03
C CYS A 224 -8.03 19.51 -3.03
N VAL A 225 -9.06 19.33 -2.21
CA VAL A 225 -10.07 20.35 -1.89
C VAL A 225 -9.91 20.74 -0.42
N TYR A 226 -9.69 22.01 -0.14
CA TYR A 226 -9.76 22.50 1.25
C TYR A 226 -11.22 22.63 1.69
N THR A 227 -11.56 22.05 2.84
CA THR A 227 -12.94 21.96 3.31
C THR A 227 -13.02 21.49 4.76
N GLU A 228 -14.07 21.88 5.47
CA GLU A 228 -14.43 21.30 6.78
C GLU A 228 -15.29 20.03 6.64
N LEU A 229 -15.79 19.74 5.44
CA LEU A 229 -16.55 18.53 5.16
C LEU A 229 -15.60 17.34 4.95
N GLU A 230 -15.71 16.37 5.84
CA GLU A 230 -15.04 15.08 5.69
C GLU A 230 -15.79 14.19 4.68
N PHE A 231 -15.05 13.67 3.71
CA PHE A 231 -15.62 13.07 2.51
C PHE A 231 -15.47 11.54 2.53
N HIS A 232 -16.07 10.91 3.54
CA HIS A 232 -15.95 9.48 3.80
C HIS A 232 -16.56 8.58 2.73
N SER A 233 -17.45 9.10 1.87
CA SER A 233 -18.08 8.28 0.86
C SER A 233 -17.17 7.98 -0.33
N LEU A 234 -16.10 8.76 -0.54
CA LEU A 234 -15.25 8.55 -1.71
C LEU A 234 -14.00 7.77 -1.37
N VAL A 235 -13.67 6.85 -2.28
CA VAL A 235 -12.46 6.04 -2.24
C VAL A 235 -11.83 5.99 -3.63
N LEU A 236 -10.54 5.73 -3.64
CA LEU A 236 -9.75 5.50 -4.83
C LEU A 236 -9.62 4.01 -5.05
N VAL A 237 -9.87 3.61 -6.29
CA VAL A 237 -9.90 2.21 -6.70
C VAL A 237 -8.91 2.04 -7.84
N THR A 238 -8.17 0.96 -7.82
CA THR A 238 -7.30 0.55 -8.93
C THR A 238 -7.56 -0.92 -9.23
N PHE A 239 -7.49 -1.27 -10.52
CA PHE A 239 -7.70 -2.62 -11.02
C PHE A 239 -6.41 -3.19 -11.59
N ALA A 240 -6.22 -4.49 -11.44
CA ALA A 240 -5.08 -5.22 -12.00
C ALA A 240 -5.09 -5.21 -13.53
N GLU A 241 -6.27 -5.22 -14.15
CA GLU A 241 -6.43 -5.13 -15.62
C GLU A 241 -5.98 -3.77 -16.19
N ASP A 242 -5.96 -2.74 -15.35
CA ASP A 242 -5.54 -1.38 -15.70
C ASP A 242 -4.02 -1.14 -15.45
N MET A 243 -3.26 -2.18 -15.07
CA MET A 243 -1.82 -2.04 -14.81
C MET A 243 -1.01 -1.81 -16.09
N PHE A 244 0.01 -0.94 -16.01
CA PHE A 244 0.92 -0.60 -17.12
C PHE A 244 2.12 -1.55 -17.24
#